data_AF-A0A8T4LZ74-F1
#
_entry.id   AF-A0A8T4LZ74-F1
#
_cell.length_a   1.000
_cell.length_b   1.000
_cell.length_c   1.000
_cell.angle_alpha   90.00
_cell.angle_beta   90.00
_cell.angle_gamma   90.00
#
_symmetry.space_group_name_H-M   'P 1'
#
loop_
_entity.id
_entity.type
_entity.pdbx_description
1 polymer ?
#
loop_
_entity_poly.entity_id
_entity_poly.type
_entity_poly.pdbx_seq_one_letter_code
_entity_poly.pdbx_strand_id
1 'polypeptide(L)' 'MKCMKCGREFEIKLGAKIISKGVKILTAMTTIVTAQCEQCGQIFQVPVASKSFFTVKKEK' A
#
# COMPACT_ATOMS: atom_id res chain seq x y z
N MET A 1 -8.96 8.75 -2.09
CA MET A 1 -9.56 7.98 -3.22
C MET A 1 -11.08 7.99 -3.07
N LYS A 2 -11.84 7.58 -4.08
CA LYS A 2 -13.32 7.56 -4.04
C LYS A 2 -13.87 6.17 -4.37
N CYS A 3 -14.86 5.72 -3.62
CA CYS A 3 -15.59 4.49 -3.92
C CYS A 3 -16.41 4.69 -5.20
N MET A 4 -16.26 3.80 -6.19
CA MET A 4 -16.93 3.96 -7.48
C MET A 4 -18.45 3.79 -7.41
N LYS A 5 -18.98 3.06 -6.42
CA LYS A 5 -20.44 2.86 -6.26
C LYS A 5 -21.15 3.97 -5.50
N CYS A 6 -20.59 4.46 -4.38
CA CYS A 6 -21.27 5.45 -3.54
C CYS A 6 -20.58 6.83 -3.49
N GLY A 7 -19.44 7.00 -4.16
CA GLY A 7 -18.71 8.27 -4.21
C GLY A 7 -17.98 8.66 -2.92
N ARG A 8 -18.10 7.88 -1.83
CA ARG A 8 -17.47 8.17 -0.54
C ARG A 8 -15.94 8.22 -0.67
N GLU A 9 -15.34 9.22 -0.04
CA GLU A 9 -13.90 9.35 0.06
C GLU A 9 -13.30 8.38 1.08
N PHE A 10 -12.14 7.83 0.75
CA PHE A 10 -11.41 6.92 1.62
C PHE A 10 -9.89 7.10 1.46
N GLU A 11 -9.17 6.70 2.51
CA GLU A 11 -7.70 6.68 2.57
C GLU A 11 -7.23 5.28 2.99
N ILE A 12 -6.17 4.77 2.36
CA ILE A 12 -5.53 3.50 2.72
C ILE A 12 -4.07 3.81 3.09
N LYS A 13 -3.68 3.50 4.33
CA LYS A 13 -2.29 3.60 4.81
C LYS A 13 -1.74 2.21 5.05
N LEU A 14 -0.67 1.86 4.33
CA LEU A 14 0.01 0.58 4.48
C LEU A 14 1.36 0.80 5.18
N GLY A 15 1.51 0.31 6.40
CA GLY A 15 2.79 0.18 7.07
C GLY A 15 3.38 -1.20 6.81
N ALA A 16 4.46 -1.29 6.04
CA ALA A 16 5.14 -2.57 5.76
C ALA A 16 6.57 -2.56 6.30
N LYS A 17 6.93 -3.61 7.04
CA LYS A 17 8.33 -3.92 7.37
C LYS A 17 8.85 -4.90 6.34
N ILE A 18 9.84 -4.50 5.55
CA ILE A 18 10.47 -5.39 4.57
C ILE A 18 11.77 -5.90 5.17
N ILE A 19 11.93 -7.23 5.19
CA ILE A 19 13.17 -7.90 5.57
C ILE A 19 13.65 -8.65 4.34
N SER A 20 14.81 -8.29 3.81
CA SER A 20 15.45 -9.04 2.72
C SER A 20 16.71 -9.75 3.23
N LYS A 21 16.91 -11.00 2.79
CA LYS A 21 18.12 -11.79 3.07
C LYS A 21 18.70 -12.28 1.75
N GLY A 22 19.97 -11.98 1.48
CA GLY A 22 20.66 -12.39 0.26
C GLY A 22 20.26 -11.62 -1.02
N VAL A 23 19.38 -10.62 -0.93
CA VAL A 23 18.92 -9.82 -2.08
C VAL A 23 18.78 -8.34 -1.72
N LYS A 24 18.99 -7.47 -2.71
CA LYS A 24 18.77 -6.03 -2.62
C LYS A 24 17.39 -5.68 -3.18
N ILE A 25 16.64 -4.88 -2.44
CA ILE A 25 15.35 -4.35 -2.92
C ILE A 25 15.66 -3.16 -3.84
N LEU A 26 15.25 -3.27 -5.11
CA LEU A 26 15.54 -2.27 -6.15
C LEU A 26 14.49 -1.15 -6.26
N THR A 27 13.58 -1.06 -5.27
CA THR A 27 12.62 0.02 -5.03
C THR A 27 11.64 0.36 -6.17
N ALA A 28 10.43 -0.21 -6.06
CA ALA A 28 9.10 0.36 -6.35
C ALA A 28 8.09 -0.76 -6.07
N MET A 29 7.70 -0.97 -4.81
CA MET A 29 6.73 -2.03 -4.51
C MET A 29 5.32 -1.51 -4.76
N THR A 30 4.58 -2.22 -5.61
CA THR A 30 3.14 -2.04 -5.75
C THR A 30 2.47 -3.24 -5.08
N THR A 31 1.68 -2.97 -4.05
CA THR A 31 0.87 -4.00 -3.38
C THR A 31 -0.58 -3.82 -3.79
N ILE A 32 -1.27 -4.92 -4.10
CA ILE A 32 -2.71 -4.88 -4.36
C ILE A 32 -3.44 -5.18 -3.06
N VAL A 33 -4.29 -4.26 -2.62
CA VAL A 33 -5.13 -4.41 -1.43
C VAL A 33 -6.57 -4.65 -1.89
N THR A 34 -7.19 -5.72 -1.39
CA THR A 34 -8.64 -5.91 -1.54
C THR A 34 -9.35 -5.17 -0.42
N ALA A 35 -10.21 -4.21 -0.77
CA ALA A 35 -10.94 -3.37 0.17
C ALA A 35 -12.44 -3.55 -0.02
N GLN A 36 -13.19 -3.48 1.08
CA GLN A 36 -14.64 -3.42 1.09
C GLN A 36 -15.08 -2.03 1.57
N CYS A 37 -15.98 -1.38 0.83
CA CYS A 37 -16.58 -0.13 1.28
C CYS A 37 -17.54 -0.39 2.44
N GLU A 38 -17.26 0.18 3.61
CA GLU A 38 -18.09 0.04 4.81
C GLU A 38 -19.52 0.59 4.64
N GLN A 39 -19.75 1.51 3.70
CA GLN A 39 -21.08 2.10 3.48
C GLN A 39 -21.96 1.27 2.54
N CYS A 40 -21.42 0.87 1.39
CA CYS A 40 -22.23 0.26 0.31
C CYS A 40 -21.90 -1.21 0.04
N GLY A 41 -20.96 -1.78 0.81
CA GLY A 41 -20.52 -3.17 0.75
C GLY A 41 -19.72 -3.54 -0.50
N GLN A 42 -19.44 -2.60 -1.40
CA GLN A 42 -18.71 -2.89 -2.64
C GLN A 42 -17.28 -3.36 -2.32
N ILE A 43 -16.86 -4.47 -2.92
CA ILE A 43 -15.51 -5.00 -2.86
C ILE A 43 -14.76 -4.56 -4.12
N PHE A 44 -13.53 -4.08 -3.95
CA PHE A 44 -12.67 -3.65 -5.06
C PHE A 44 -11.18 -3.80 -4.71
N GLN A 45 -10.34 -3.82 -5.73
CA GLN A 45 -8.88 -3.90 -5.59
C GLN A 45 -8.24 -2.52 -5.78
N VAL A 46 -7.33 -2.16 -4.88
CA VAL A 46 -6.59 -0.90 -4.93
C VAL A 46 -5.09 -1.18 -5.01
N PRO A 47 -4.41 -0.75 -6.09
CA PRO A 47 -2.96 -0.76 -6.11
C PRO A 47 -2.42 0.35 -5.20
N VAL A 48 -1.71 -0.04 -4.16
CA VAL A 48 -1.03 0.86 -3.23
C VAL A 48 0.47 0.82 -3.54
N ALA A 49 0.96 1.89 -4.15
CA ALA A 49 2.40 2.07 -4.37
C ALA A 49 3.06 2.56 -3.07
N SER A 50 4.13 1.90 -2.65
CA SER A 50 4.92 2.35 -1.51
C SER A 50 5.61 3.69 -1.84
N LYS A 51 5.17 4.79 -1.22
CA LYS A 51 5.98 6.03 -1.13
C LYS A 51 7.01 5.86 0.00
N SER A 52 7.94 4.91 -0.15
CA SER A 52 8.93 4.64 0.90
C SER A 52 10.18 5.48 0.64
N PHE A 53 10.40 6.50 1.48
CA PHE A 53 11.72 7.05 1.74
C PHE A 53 12.51 5.99 2.53
N PHE A 54 13.37 5.22 1.86
CA PHE A 54 14.23 4.26 2.55
C PHE A 54 15.40 5.00 3.20
N THR A 55 15.33 5.23 4.51
CA THR A 55 16.52 5.65 5.27
C THR A 55 17.41 4.43 5.47
N VAL A 56 18.42 4.27 4.62
CA VAL A 56 19.46 3.27 4.80
C VAL A 56 20.31 3.70 6.00
N LYS A 57 20.14 3.05 7.16
CA LYS A 57 21.15 3.15 8.23
C LYS A 57 22.36 2.32 7.77
N LYS A 58 23.48 2.99 7.45
CA LYS A 58 24.78 2.33 7.39
C LYS A 58 25.16 1.95 8.82
N GLU A 59 25.37 0.66 9.08
CA GLU A 59 26.14 0.22 10.24
C GLU A 59 27.61 0.66 10.01
N LYS A 60 28.20 1.27 11.04
CA LYS A 60 29.60 1.70 11.08
C LYS A 60 30.50 0.53 11.45
#